data_AF-A0A1S8WNA2-F1
#
_entry.id   AF-A0A1S8WNA2-F1
#
_cell.length_a   1.000
_cell.length_b   1.000
_cell.length_c   1.000
_cell.angle_alpha   90.00
_cell.angle_beta   90.00
_cell.angle_gamma   90.00
#
_symmetry.space_group_name_H-M   'P 1'
#
loop_
_entity.id
_entity.type
_entity.pdbx_description
1 polymer ?
#
loop_
_entity_poly.entity_id
_entity_poly.type
_entity_poly.pdbx_seq_one_letter_code
_entity_poly.pdbx_strand_id
1 'polypeptide(L)' 'MDSFGFETDLRTHSQGQAFCLLVFNHWQMVPGDPLDRSIQIQPLVPQPATHLAREFMIKTRRR' A
#
# COMPACT_ATOMS: atom_id res chain seq x y z
N MET A 1 2.36 0.55 3.39
CA MET A 1 0.95 0.16 3.27
C MET A 1 0.82 -1.34 3.04
N ASP A 2 1.73 -1.96 2.30
CA ASP A 2 1.57 -3.36 1.86
C ASP A 2 2.05 -4.41 2.88
N SER A 3 2.39 -3.98 4.10
CA SER A 3 2.88 -4.88 5.15
C SER A 3 1.76 -5.52 5.98
N PHE A 4 0.51 -5.12 5.78
CA PHE A 4 -0.62 -5.71 6.50
C PHE A 4 -0.78 -7.18 6.11
N GLY A 5 -0.63 -8.09 7.08
CA GLY A 5 -0.70 -9.53 6.86
C GLY A 5 0.59 -10.19 6.37
N PHE A 6 1.65 -9.42 6.07
CA PHE A 6 2.87 -9.96 5.45
C PHE A 6 3.53 -11.10 6.26
N GLU A 7 3.66 -10.96 7.58
CA GLU A 7 4.27 -12.01 8.42
C GLU A 7 3.45 -13.30 8.40
N THR A 8 2.13 -13.17 8.41
CA THR A 8 1.22 -14.31 8.37
C THR A 8 1.31 -15.01 7.01
N ASP A 9 1.29 -14.26 5.91
CA ASP A 9 1.47 -14.82 4.57
C ASP A 9 2.83 -15.53 4.45
N LEU A 10 3.92 -14.91 4.94
CA LEU A 10 5.26 -15.51 4.93
C LEU A 10 5.28 -16.86 5.66
N ARG A 11 4.68 -16.93 6.85
CA ARG A 11 4.57 -18.17 7.61
C ARG A 11 3.76 -19.22 6.87
N THR A 12 2.59 -18.84 6.34
CA THR A 12 1.70 -19.77 5.65
C THR A 12 2.36 -20.34 4.40
N HIS A 13 3.03 -19.51 3.60
CA HIS A 13 3.74 -19.95 2.40
C HIS A 13 5.00 -20.77 2.67
N SER A 14 5.62 -20.60 3.85
CA SER A 14 6.82 -21.34 4.26
C SER A 14 6.55 -22.53 5.17
N GLN A 15 5.28 -22.92 5.39
CA GLN A 15 4.91 -23.98 6.34
C GLN A 15 5.48 -23.72 7.75
N GLY A 16 5.54 -22.44 8.16
CA GLY A 16 6.06 -22.00 9.44
C GLY A 16 7.59 -22.01 9.57
N GLN A 17 8.33 -22.29 8.49
CA GLN A 17 9.80 -22.31 8.52
C GLN A 17 10.42 -20.91 8.49
N ALA A 18 9.74 -19.92 7.89
CA ALA A 18 10.19 -18.54 7.85
C ALA A 18 9.36 -17.65 8.79
N PHE A 19 10.01 -16.65 9.38
CA PHE A 19 9.42 -15.65 10.25
C PHE A 19 10.11 -14.30 10.03
N CYS A 20 9.39 -13.21 10.22
CA CYS A 20 9.94 -11.85 10.15
C CYS A 20 9.35 -10.95 11.23
N LEU A 21 10.14 -9.97 11.66
CA LEU A 21 9.70 -8.85 12.48
C LEU A 21 9.77 -7.57 11.65
N LEU A 22 8.80 -6.69 11.83
CA LEU A 22 8.72 -5.41 11.14
C LEU A 22 8.91 -4.27 12.14
N VAL A 23 9.88 -3.41 11.87
CA VAL A 23 10.13 -2.17 12.62
C VAL A 23 10.11 -1.02 11.64
N PHE A 24 9.52 0.11 12.04
CA PHE A 24 9.54 1.32 11.23
C PHE A 24 10.98 1.80 11.01
N ASN A 25 11.32 2.19 9.77
CA ASN A 25 12.66 2.65 9.42
C ASN A 25 12.65 4.06 8.83
N HIS A 26 11.91 4.29 7.74
CA HIS A 26 11.90 5.58 7.05
C HIS A 26 10.60 5.83 6.30
N TRP A 27 10.47 7.07 5.79
CA TRP A 27 9.43 7.48 4.86
C TRP A 27 10.00 7.51 3.44
N GLN A 28 9.22 7.05 2.47
CA GLN A 28 9.55 7.14 1.05
C GLN A 28 8.41 7.85 0.30
N MET A 29 8.77 8.61 -0.74
CA MET A 29 7.78 9.23 -1.64
C MET A 29 6.96 8.15 -2.35
N VAL A 30 5.64 8.33 -2.35
CA VAL A 30 4.72 7.46 -3.08
C VAL A 30 4.77 7.84 -4.56
N PRO A 31 4.86 6.87 -5.49
CA PRO A 31 4.82 7.16 -6.92
C PRO A 31 3.49 7.79 -7.35
N GLY A 32 3.56 8.71 -8.33
CA GLY A 32 2.40 9.41 -8.89
C GLY A 32 2.26 10.86 -8.42
N ASP A 33 1.29 11.57 -9.02
CA ASP A 33 0.92 12.93 -8.61
C ASP A 33 -0.39 12.90 -7.79
N PRO A 34 -0.38 13.36 -6.51
CA PRO A 34 -1.58 13.40 -5.68
C PRO A 34 -2.67 14.35 -6.22
N LEU A 35 -2.31 15.34 -7.05
CA LEU A 35 -3.21 16.36 -7.58
C LEU A 35 -3.73 16.06 -8.98
N ASP A 36 -3.29 14.97 -9.62
CA ASP A 36 -3.74 14.61 -10.96
C ASP A 36 -5.22 14.21 -10.97
N ARG A 37 -6.05 15.08 -11.55
CA ARG A 37 -7.51 14.90 -11.65
C ARG A 37 -7.92 14.02 -12.83
N SER A 38 -7.02 13.70 -13.75
CA SER A 38 -7.29 12.81 -14.88
C SER A 38 -7.44 11.35 -14.44
N ILE A 39 -6.80 10.99 -13.33
CA ILE A 39 -6.84 9.66 -12.73
C ILE A 39 -8.18 9.46 -11.99
N GLN A 40 -9.00 8.53 -12.48
CA GLN A 40 -10.21 8.09 -11.81
C GLN A 40 -9.92 6.90 -10.88
N ILE A 41 -10.17 7.10 -9.58
CA ILE A 41 -9.97 6.06 -8.56
C ILE A 41 -11.25 5.24 -8.42
N GLN A 42 -11.17 3.95 -8.76
CA GLN A 42 -12.29 3.02 -8.60
C GLN A 42 -12.43 2.60 -7.12
N PRO A 43 -13.64 2.64 -6.55
CA PRO A 43 -13.88 2.16 -5.18
C PRO A 43 -13.54 0.67 -5.05
N LEU A 44 -12.93 0.29 -3.92
CA LEU A 44 -12.62 -1.10 -3.55
C LEU A 44 -11.70 -1.88 -4.52
N VAL A 45 -11.03 -1.19 -5.45
CA VAL A 45 -10.07 -1.79 -6.38
C VAL A 45 -8.67 -1.22 -6.10
N PRO A 46 -7.64 -2.08 -5.92
CA PRO A 46 -6.24 -1.63 -5.83
C PRO A 46 -5.81 -0.88 -7.08
N GLN A 47 -5.15 0.27 -6.91
CA GLN A 47 -4.67 1.07 -8.03
C GLN A 47 -3.23 0.70 -8.42
N PRO A 48 -2.83 0.93 -9.68
CA PRO A 48 -1.43 0.77 -10.09
C PRO A 48 -0.53 1.76 -9.35
N ALA A 49 0.76 1.43 -9.24
CA ALA A 49 1.75 2.21 -8.49
C ALA A 49 1.74 3.72 -8.85
N THR A 50 1.65 4.06 -10.14
CA THR A 50 1.64 5.44 -10.63
C THR A 50 0.45 6.27 -10.18
N HIS A 51 -0.62 5.63 -9.68
CA HIS A 51 -1.86 6.29 -9.25
C HIS A 51 -2.01 6.32 -7.72
N LEU A 52 -1.09 5.69 -6.97
CA LEU A 52 -1.21 5.53 -5.52
C LEU A 52 -1.20 6.86 -4.77
N ALA A 53 -0.37 7.82 -5.19
CA ALA A 53 -0.34 9.14 -4.54
C ALA A 53 -1.73 9.82 -4.58
N ARG A 54 -2.41 9.75 -5.73
CA ARG A 54 -3.77 10.27 -5.93
C ARG A 54 -4.79 9.52 -5.08
N GLU A 55 -4.73 8.20 -5.09
CA GLU A 55 -5.61 7.33 -4.31
C GLU A 55 -5.52 7.64 -2.80
N PHE A 56 -4.31 7.62 -2.25
CA PHE A 56 -4.07 7.86 -0.83
C PHE A 56 -4.54 9.24 -0.43
N MET A 57 -4.28 10.27 -1.25
CA MET A 57 -4.71 11.62 -0.96
C MET A 57 -6.24 11.74 -0.92
N ILE A 58 -6.97 11.23 -1.92
CA ILE A 58 -8.44 11.33 -1.95
C ILE A 58 -9.07 10.55 -0.79
N LYS A 59 -8.62 9.31 -0.56
CA LYS A 59 -9.20 8.45 0.49
C LYS A 59 -8.94 9.00 1.88
N THR A 60 -7.75 9.56 2.13
CA THR A 60 -7.43 10.18 3.43
C THR A 60 -8.21 11.47 3.65
N ARG A 61 -8.37 12.31 2.62
CA ARG A 61 -9.13 13.58 2.73
C ARG A 61 -10.63 13.38 3.00
N ARG A 62 -11.21 12.27 2.54
CA ARG A 62 -12.64 11.96 2.73
C ARG A 62 -12.93 11.24 4.05
N ARG A 63 -11.90 10.77 4.75
CA ARG A 63 -12.00 10.03 6.00
C ARG A 63 -12.20 10.99 7.17
#